data_AF-A0A356CTC2-F1
#
_entry.id   AF-A0A356CTC2-F1
#
_cell.length_a   1.000
_cell.length_b   1.000
_cell.length_c   1.000
_cell.angle_alpha   90.00
_cell.angle_beta   90.00
_cell.angle_gamma   90.00
#
_symmetry.space_group_name_H-M   'P 1'
#
loop_
_entity.id
_entity.type
_entity.pdbx_description
1 polymer ?
#
loop_
_entity_poly.entity_id
_entity_poly.type
_entity_poly.pdbx_seq_one_letter_code
_entity_poly.pdbx_strand_id
1 'polypeptide(L)' 'MINSNIVYEYFNNLQTNIVETLQIVDGKNFINDSWQRKEGGGGTSCLLENGNVFERAGV' A
#
# COMPACT_ATOMS: atom_id res chain seq x y z
N MET A 1 -21.92 -4.59 -17.77
CA MET A 1 -21.41 -3.78 -16.63
C MET A 1 -20.05 -4.31 -16.26
N ILE A 2 -19.03 -3.45 -16.18
CA ILE A 2 -17.72 -3.85 -15.66
C ILE A 2 -17.86 -4.05 -14.14
N ASN A 3 -17.40 -5.19 -13.64
CA ASN A 3 -17.36 -5.44 -12.20
C ASN A 3 -16.19 -4.65 -11.60
N SER A 4 -16.43 -3.47 -11.03
CA SER A 4 -15.35 -2.65 -10.47
C SER A 4 -14.62 -3.30 -9.30
N ASN A 5 -15.22 -4.31 -8.65
CA ASN A 5 -14.59 -5.02 -7.54
C ASN A 5 -13.36 -5.81 -8.00
N ILE A 6 -13.36 -6.38 -9.21
CA ILE A 6 -12.18 -7.11 -9.72
C ILE A 6 -10.99 -6.18 -9.95
N VAL A 7 -11.24 -4.92 -10.32
CA VAL A 7 -10.21 -3.90 -10.50
C VAL A 7 -9.67 -3.47 -9.14
N TYR A 8 -10.57 -3.26 -8.17
CA TYR A 8 -10.19 -2.94 -6.79
C TYR A 8 -9.33 -4.04 -6.16
N GLU A 9 -9.75 -5.30 -6.25
CA GLU A 9 -9.00 -6.45 -5.72
C GLU A 9 -7.63 -6.58 -6.39
N TYR A 10 -7.55 -6.38 -7.70
CA TYR A 10 -6.28 -6.38 -8.42
C TYR A 10 -5.30 -5.33 -7.87
N PHE A 11 -5.75 -4.07 -7.72
CA PHE A 11 -4.88 -3.01 -7.23
C PHE A 11 -4.51 -3.18 -5.75
N ASN A 12 -5.44 -3.69 -4.92
CA ASN A 12 -5.14 -3.99 -3.53
C ASN A 12 -4.07 -5.09 -3.41
N ASN A 13 -4.18 -6.16 -4.20
CA ASN A 13 -3.17 -7.23 -4.24
C ASN A 13 -1.83 -6.73 -4.79
N LEU A 14 -1.85 -5.84 -5.79
CA LEU A 14 -0.64 -5.22 -6.32
C LEU A 14 0.08 -4.37 -5.25
N GLN A 15 -0.65 -3.55 -4.49
CA GLN A 15 -0.08 -2.76 -3.39
C GLN A 15 0.56 -3.70 -2.35
N THR A 16 -0.15 -4.74 -1.91
CA THR A 16 0.38 -5.74 -0.97
C THR A 16 1.67 -6.38 -1.48
N ASN A 17 1.71 -6.84 -2.74
CA ASN A 17 2.89 -7.48 -3.32
C ASN A 17 4.10 -6.52 -3.39
N ILE A 18 3.87 -5.25 -3.73
CA ILE A 18 4.92 -4.23 -3.78
C ILE A 18 5.46 -3.98 -2.36
N VAL A 19 4.57 -3.76 -1.38
CA VAL A 19 4.95 -3.53 0.01
C VAL A 19 5.75 -4.71 0.56
N GLU A 20 5.27 -5.95 0.39
CA GLU A 20 5.96 -7.15 0.84
C GLU A 20 7.36 -7.26 0.24
N THR A 21 7.50 -7.02 -1.06
CA THR A 21 8.80 -7.06 -1.76
C THR A 21 9.74 -5.99 -1.22
N LEU A 22 9.25 -4.76 -1.03
CA LEU A 22 10.06 -3.65 -0.50
C LEU A 22 10.49 -3.92 0.95
N GLN A 23 9.63 -4.51 1.78
CA GLN A 23 9.98 -4.92 3.15
C GLN A 23 11.07 -5.99 3.18
N ILE A 24 11.03 -6.96 2.26
CA ILE A 24 12.06 -7.99 2.15
C ILE A 24 13.41 -7.37 1.78
N VAL A 25 13.42 -6.45 0.82
CA VAL A 25 14.64 -5.76 0.36
C VAL A 25 15.20 -4.84 1.45
N ASP A 26 14.35 -4.07 2.13
CA ASP A 26 14.80 -3.12 3.16
C ASP A 26 15.13 -3.81 4.49
N GLY A 27 14.38 -4.85 4.86
CA GLY A 27 14.45 -5.50 6.17
C GLY A 27 13.67 -4.78 7.27
N LYS A 28 12.89 -3.74 6.94
CA LYS A 28 11.94 -3.07 7.84
C LYS A 28 10.52 -3.13 7.31
N ASN A 29 9.56 -3.05 8.22
CA ASN A 29 8.13 -3.13 7.91
C ASN A 29 7.56 -1.74 7.57
N PHE A 30 6.61 -1.70 6.64
CA PHE A 30 5.79 -0.54 6.36
C PHE A 30 4.73 -0.35 7.44
N ILE A 31 4.32 0.90 7.65
CA ILE A 31 3.15 1.29 8.42
C ILE A 31 1.99 1.49 7.44
N ASN A 32 0.85 0.88 7.73
CA ASN A 32 -0.36 1.01 6.90
C ASN A 32 -1.34 1.97 7.58
N ASP A 33 -1.79 2.98 6.84
CA ASP A 33 -2.80 3.94 7.27
C ASP A 33 -4.01 3.88 6.32
N SER A 34 -5.10 3.30 6.83
CA SER A 34 -6.37 3.21 6.09
C SER A 34 -7.26 4.39 6.44
N TRP A 35 -7.76 5.06 5.41
CA TRP A 35 -8.56 6.27 5.55
C TRP A 35 -9.84 6.20 4.74
N GLN A 36 -10.84 6.94 5.21
CA GLN A 36 -12.14 7.07 4.56
C GLN A 36 -12.54 8.53 4.49
N ARG A 37 -13.08 8.95 3.35
CA ARG A 37 -13.60 10.30 3.13
C ARG A 37 -15.05 10.41 3.58
N LYS A 38 -15.45 11.56 4.10
CA LYS A 38 -16.84 11.80 4.53
C LYS A 38 -17.82 11.74 3.36
N GLU A 39 -17.38 12.16 2.19
CA GLU A 39 -18.11 12.14 0.93
C GLU A 39 -18.12 10.75 0.24
N GLY A 40 -17.48 9.76 0.85
CA GLY A 40 -17.33 8.42 0.28
C GLY A 40 -15.99 8.19 -0.42
N GLY A 41 -15.65 6.92 -0.62
CA GLY A 41 -14.32 6.49 -1.05
C GLY A 41 -13.31 6.44 0.11
N GLY A 42 -12.10 6.00 -0.21
CA GLY A 42 -11.05 5.74 0.77
C GLY A 42 -9.85 5.07 0.12
N GLY A 43 -8.92 4.63 0.95
CA GLY A 43 -7.76 3.87 0.53
C GLY A 43 -6.88 3.49 1.70
N THR A 44 -5.77 2.84 1.39
CA THR A 44 -4.70 2.55 2.34
C THR A 44 -3.41 3.13 1.78
N SER A 45 -2.69 3.87 2.62
CA SER A 45 -1.34 4.35 2.32
C SER A 45 -0.35 3.56 3.15
N CYS A 46 0.72 3.08 2.53
CA CYS A 46 1.78 2.35 3.17
C CYS A 46 3.04 3.22 3.21
N LEU A 47 3.64 3.41 4.38
CA LEU A 47 4.82 4.26 4.58
C LEU A 47 5.96 3.50 5.25
N LEU A 48 7.15 3.62 4.69
CA LEU A 48 8.42 3.26 5.33
C LEU A 48 9.28 4.52 5.46
N GLU A 49 9.84 4.74 6.65
CA GLU A 49 10.78 5.84 6.92
C GLU A 49 11.99 5.33 7.69
N ASN A 50 13.14 5.96 7.44
CA ASN A 50 14.43 5.61 8.01
C ASN A 50 14.78 4.13 7.77
N GLY A 51 14.50 3.61 6.57
CA GLY A 51 14.81 2.23 6.16
C GLY A 51 16.31 1.96 6.07
N ASN A 52 16.68 0.68 5.93
CA ASN A 52 18.09 0.31 5.76
C ASN A 52 18.57 0.52 4.32
N VAL A 53 17.65 0.43 3.35
CA VAL A 53 17.90 0.62 1.92
C VAL A 53 17.22 1.90 1.44
N PHE A 54 15.96 2.10 1.82
CA PHE A 54 15.18 3.27 1.45
C PHE A 54 15.13 4.25 2.62
N GLU A 55 15.64 5.47 2.42
CA GLU A 55 15.44 6.56 3.39
C GLU A 55 13.94 6.79 3.65
N ARG A 56 13.14 6.75 2.58
CA ARG A 56 11.68 6.84 2.62
C ARG A 56 11.03 6.16 1.43
N ALA A 57 9.93 5.44 1.65
CA ALA A 57 9.11 4.83 0.59
C ALA A 57 7.61 4.94 0.91
N GLY A 58 6.79 5.18 -0.12
CA GLY A 58 5.34 5.27 -0.03
C GLY A 58 4.68 4.47 -1.13
N VAL A 59 3.64 3.70 -0.79
CA VAL A 59 2.82 2.90 -1.71
C VAL A 59 1.34 3.13 -1.45
#